data_AF-A0AB32WGJ9-F1
#
_entry.id   AF-A0AB32WGJ9-F1
#
_cell.length_a   1.000
_cell.length_b   1.000
_cell.length_c   1.000
_cell.angle_alpha   90.00
_cell.angle_beta   90.00
_cell.angle_gamma   90.00
#
_symmetry.space_group_name_H-M   'P 1'
#
loop_
_entity.id
_entity.type
_entity.pdbx_description
1 polymer ?
#
loop_
_entity_poly.entity_id
_entity_poly.type
_entity_poly.pdbx_seq_one_letter_code
_entity_poly.pdbx_strand_id
1 'polypeptide(L)'
;MDAGNILEAIAVGLALEWERERTRLMKELLRNYEGALLEKALKRSMLMAKKKEMLAEIESEEKLIDDFMVFIEAVENNDVEIAQNFDEKAMMDAIVRMLNGDGNSGGNGEGFGGVYGGNNDLEVAIEGTGRDCGEGSNAGGEGGSRKGDCRE
;
A
#
# COMPACT_ATOMS: atom_id res chain seq x y z
N MET A 1 -15.70 -61.80 28.67
CA MET A 1 -14.86 -60.60 28.88
C MET A 1 -15.35 -59.92 30.13
N ASP A 2 -14.43 -59.41 30.95
CA ASP A 2 -14.77 -58.57 32.11
C ASP A 2 -15.23 -57.18 31.63
N ALA A 3 -16.19 -56.58 32.33
CA ALA A 3 -16.62 -55.20 32.10
C ALA A 3 -15.50 -54.18 32.38
N GLY A 4 -14.58 -54.48 33.31
CA GLY A 4 -13.39 -53.64 33.56
C GLY A 4 -12.53 -53.44 32.31
N ASN A 5 -12.23 -54.52 31.59
CA ASN A 5 -11.41 -54.49 30.38
C ASN A 5 -12.07 -53.71 29.23
N ILE A 6 -13.41 -53.65 29.19
CA ILE A 6 -14.16 -52.88 28.18
C ILE A 6 -14.06 -51.38 28.49
N LEU A 7 -14.21 -50.99 29.76
CA LEU A 7 -14.07 -49.60 30.19
C LEU A 7 -12.65 -49.07 29.98
N GLU A 8 -11.63 -49.88 30.27
CA GLU A 8 -10.23 -49.52 30.03
C GLU A 8 -9.93 -49.33 28.53
N ALA A 9 -10.43 -50.23 27.66
CA ALA A 9 -10.29 -50.09 26.21
C ALA A 9 -10.97 -48.81 25.66
N ILE A 10 -12.13 -48.43 26.19
CA ILE A 10 -12.82 -47.18 25.83
C ILE A 10 -12.01 -45.95 26.30
N ALA A 11 -11.50 -45.96 27.53
CA ALA A 11 -10.69 -44.88 28.07
C ALA A 11 -9.39 -44.65 27.27
N VAL A 12 -8.70 -45.74 26.90
CA VAL A 12 -7.50 -45.69 26.04
C VAL A 12 -7.86 -45.18 24.64
N GLY A 13 -9.00 -45.59 24.08
CA GLY A 13 -9.48 -45.10 22.78
C GLY A 13 -9.72 -43.58 22.77
N LEU A 14 -10.43 -43.06 23.77
CA LEU A 14 -10.71 -41.63 23.92
C LEU A 14 -9.43 -40.81 24.15
N ALA A 15 -8.50 -41.30 24.98
CA ALA A 15 -7.22 -40.65 25.20
C ALA A 15 -6.36 -40.57 23.92
N LEU A 16 -6.36 -41.65 23.12
CA LEU A 16 -5.65 -41.71 21.84
C LEU A 16 -6.27 -40.76 20.79
N GLU A 17 -7.60 -40.66 20.74
CA GLU A 17 -8.31 -39.74 19.85
C GLU A 17 -8.04 -38.27 20.22
N TRP A 18 -8.06 -37.94 21.51
CA TRP A 18 -7.70 -36.61 22.02
C TRP A 18 -6.26 -36.21 21.66
N GLU A 19 -5.29 -37.11 21.82
CA GLU A 19 -3.90 -36.86 21.42
C GLU A 19 -3.72 -36.67 19.91
N ARG A 20 -4.45 -37.44 19.09
CA ARG A 20 -4.47 -37.26 17.62
C ARG A 20 -5.05 -35.90 17.25
N GLU A 21 -6.16 -35.50 17.86
CA GLU A 21 -6.82 -34.23 17.56
C GLU A 21 -5.97 -33.03 18.01
N ARG A 22 -5.38 -33.09 19.21
CA ARG A 22 -4.40 -32.07 19.65
C ARG A 22 -3.23 -31.94 18.68
N THR A 23 -2.73 -33.07 18.17
CA THR A 23 -1.65 -33.09 17.17
C THR A 23 -2.11 -32.53 15.82
N ARG A 24 -3.36 -32.78 15.40
CA ARG A 24 -3.97 -32.23 14.18
C ARG A 24 -4.06 -30.71 14.26
N LEU A 25 -4.65 -30.19 15.33
CA LEU A 25 -4.80 -28.76 15.60
C LEU A 25 -3.45 -28.05 15.68
N MET A 26 -2.44 -28.63 16.36
CA MET A 26 -1.11 -28.04 16.45
C MET A 26 -0.43 -27.91 15.07
N LYS A 27 -0.59 -28.90 14.18
CA LYS A 27 -0.07 -28.84 12.79
C LYS A 27 -0.85 -27.89 11.89
N GLU A 28 -2.11 -27.61 12.20
CA GLU A 28 -2.93 -26.65 11.47
C GLU A 28 -2.59 -25.22 11.89
N LEU A 29 -2.50 -24.96 13.20
CA LEU A 29 -2.00 -23.70 13.76
C LEU A 29 -0.62 -23.35 13.24
N LEU A 30 0.34 -24.29 13.25
CA LEU A 30 1.69 -24.05 12.74
C LEU A 30 1.67 -23.59 11.27
N ARG A 31 0.92 -24.27 10.40
CA ARG A 31 0.79 -23.88 8.98
C ARG A 31 0.15 -22.52 8.79
N ASN A 32 -0.82 -22.16 9.63
CA ASN A 32 -1.45 -20.83 9.60
C ASN A 32 -0.44 -19.74 10.01
N TYR A 33 0.38 -19.98 11.05
CA TYR A 33 1.44 -19.05 11.45
C TYR A 33 2.56 -18.94 10.42
N GLU A 34 2.99 -20.05 9.81
CA GLU A 34 3.98 -20.06 8.72
C GLU A 34 3.47 -19.27 7.50
N GLY A 35 2.23 -19.49 7.08
CA GLY A 35 1.60 -18.73 5.99
C GLY A 35 1.52 -17.23 6.28
N ALA A 36 1.02 -16.84 7.46
CA ALA A 36 0.95 -15.44 7.87
C ALA A 36 2.33 -14.77 8.02
N LEU A 37 3.37 -15.53 8.41
CA LEU A 37 4.74 -15.04 8.48
C LEU A 37 5.33 -14.82 7.09
N LEU A 38 5.12 -15.75 6.15
CA LEU A 38 5.54 -15.63 4.76
C LEU A 38 4.87 -14.44 4.06
N GLU A 39 3.57 -14.24 4.25
CA GLU A 39 2.83 -13.10 3.71
C GLU A 39 3.38 -11.76 4.24
N LYS A 40 3.64 -11.67 5.55
CA LYS A 40 4.28 -10.48 6.17
C LYS A 40 5.71 -10.26 5.66
N ALA A 41 6.48 -11.32 5.45
CA ALA A 41 7.83 -11.22 4.89
C ALA A 41 7.80 -10.70 3.43
N LEU A 42 6.88 -11.20 2.61
CA LEU A 42 6.66 -10.73 1.24
C LEU A 42 6.25 -9.25 1.21
N LYS A 43 5.23 -8.86 2.00
CA LYS A 43 4.78 -7.46 2.14
C LYS A 43 5.91 -6.54 2.57
N ARG A 44 6.74 -6.95 3.55
CA ARG A 44 7.93 -6.21 3.98
C ARG A 44 8.99 -6.10 2.87
N SER A 45 9.19 -7.15 2.08
CA SER A 45 10.14 -7.14 0.96
C SER A 45 9.72 -6.13 -0.12
N MET A 46 8.44 -6.16 -0.52
CA MET A 46 7.86 -5.19 -1.48
C MET A 46 7.96 -3.75 -0.97
N LEU A 47 7.62 -3.50 0.30
CA LEU A 47 7.73 -2.18 0.90
C LEU A 47 9.18 -1.66 0.94
N MET A 48 10.15 -2.54 1.24
CA MET A 48 11.57 -2.19 1.23
C MET A 48 12.11 -1.95 -0.19
N ALA A 49 11.55 -2.61 -1.21
CA ALA A 49 11.86 -2.32 -2.61
C ALA A 49 11.32 -0.93 -3.02
N LYS A 50 10.03 -0.65 -2.82
CA LYS A 50 9.43 0.67 -3.10
C LYS A 50 10.11 1.78 -2.31
N LYS A 51 10.53 1.54 -1.07
CA LYS A 51 11.32 2.52 -0.28
C LYS A 51 12.67 2.83 -0.94
N LYS A 52 13.37 1.85 -1.49
CA LYS A 52 14.66 2.08 -2.17
C LYS A 52 14.48 2.85 -3.48
N GLU A 53 13.42 2.54 -4.22
CA GLU A 53 13.04 3.22 -5.46
C GLU A 53 12.76 4.70 -5.21
N MET A 54 11.87 5.03 -4.25
CA MET A 54 11.60 6.43 -3.87
C MET A 54 12.84 7.18 -3.34
N LEU A 55 13.76 6.49 -2.64
CA LEU A 55 15.00 7.12 -2.19
C LEU A 55 15.96 7.44 -3.35
N ALA A 56 16.06 6.57 -4.35
CA ALA A 56 16.86 6.82 -5.55
C ALA A 56 16.24 7.90 -6.46
N GLU A 57 14.92 8.01 -6.46
CA GLU A 57 14.18 9.11 -7.11
C GLU A 57 14.53 10.45 -6.45
N ILE A 58 14.36 10.57 -5.12
CA ILE A 58 14.72 11.77 -4.34
C ILE A 58 16.21 12.13 -4.53
N GLU A 59 17.13 11.17 -4.44
CA GLU A 59 18.57 11.40 -4.67
C GLU A 59 18.85 11.96 -6.09
N SER A 60 18.06 11.55 -7.10
CA SER A 60 18.17 12.09 -8.46
C SER A 60 17.56 13.48 -8.63
N GLU A 61 16.53 13.82 -7.85
CA GLU A 61 15.91 15.15 -7.82
C GLU A 61 16.79 16.16 -7.07
N GLU A 62 17.35 15.79 -5.92
CA GLU A 62 18.32 16.60 -5.17
C GLU A 62 19.54 16.94 -6.04
N LYS A 63 20.10 15.94 -6.75
CA LYS A 63 21.21 16.17 -7.69
C LYS A 63 20.83 17.11 -8.84
N LEU A 64 19.60 17.01 -9.38
CA LEU A 64 19.13 17.89 -10.46
C LEU A 64 19.07 19.35 -9.99
N ILE A 65 18.65 19.58 -8.74
CA ILE A 65 18.63 20.90 -8.11
C ILE A 65 20.07 21.42 -7.93
N ASP A 66 20.98 20.61 -7.40
CA ASP A 66 22.39 20.97 -7.22
C ASP A 66 23.07 21.35 -8.55
N ASP A 67 22.91 20.49 -9.58
CA ASP A 67 23.45 20.74 -10.93
C ASP A 67 22.91 22.06 -11.52
N PHE A 68 21.63 22.40 -11.28
CA PHE A 68 21.02 23.66 -11.72
C PHE A 68 21.50 24.88 -10.93
N MET A 69 21.69 24.75 -9.61
CA MET A 69 22.23 25.83 -8.78
C MET A 69 23.66 26.20 -9.18
N VAL A 70 24.50 25.21 -9.49
CA VAL A 70 25.87 25.44 -10.03
C VAL A 70 25.83 26.17 -11.37
N PHE A 71 24.88 25.84 -12.25
CA PHE A 71 24.69 26.57 -13.51
C PHE A 71 24.27 28.02 -13.31
N ILE A 72 23.32 28.30 -12.40
CA ILE A 72 22.91 29.68 -12.07
C ILE A 72 24.09 30.48 -11.50
N GLU A 73 24.86 29.91 -10.57
CA GLU A 73 26.05 30.56 -10.01
C GLU A 73 27.11 30.85 -11.09
N ALA A 74 27.32 29.94 -12.05
CA ALA A 74 28.22 30.17 -13.18
C ALA A 74 27.74 31.32 -14.09
N VAL A 75 26.44 31.39 -14.38
CA VAL A 75 25.84 32.47 -15.17
C VAL A 75 25.97 33.82 -14.45
N GLU A 76 25.68 33.88 -13.15
CA GLU A 76 25.81 35.11 -12.35
C GLU A 76 27.27 35.61 -12.28
N ASN A 77 28.23 34.70 -12.16
CA ASN A 77 29.66 35.02 -12.13
C ASN A 77 30.30 35.26 -13.51
N ASN A 78 29.56 35.08 -14.61
CA ASN A 78 30.07 35.07 -15.98
C ASN A 78 31.15 33.99 -16.23
N ASP A 79 31.08 32.86 -15.52
CA ASP A 79 31.92 31.69 -15.78
C ASP A 79 31.42 30.94 -17.02
N VAL A 80 31.97 31.32 -18.17
CA VAL A 80 31.60 30.76 -19.47
C VAL A 80 32.01 29.29 -19.59
N GLU A 81 33.06 28.84 -18.90
CA GLU A 81 33.50 27.43 -18.98
C GLU A 81 32.52 26.51 -18.27
N ILE A 82 32.05 26.88 -17.07
CA ILE A 82 31.05 26.09 -16.34
C ILE A 82 29.68 26.22 -17.02
N ALA A 83 29.25 27.43 -17.39
CA ALA A 83 27.92 27.65 -17.97
C ALA A 83 27.71 26.95 -19.33
N GLN A 84 28.76 26.80 -20.15
CA GLN A 84 28.66 26.07 -21.44
C GLN A 84 28.68 24.55 -21.30
N ASN A 85 29.13 24.01 -20.17
CA ASN A 85 29.11 22.57 -19.90
C ASN A 85 27.75 22.06 -19.37
N PHE A 86 26.77 22.95 -19.19
CA PHE A 86 25.44 22.59 -18.72
C PHE A 86 24.60 21.87 -19.80
N ASP A 87 24.17 20.64 -19.51
CA ASP A 87 23.32 19.86 -20.42
C ASP A 87 21.84 20.20 -20.21
N GLU A 88 21.41 21.30 -20.85
CA GLU A 88 20.02 21.77 -20.88
C GLU A 88 19.05 20.67 -21.34
N LYS A 89 19.48 19.80 -22.26
CA LYS A 89 18.64 18.71 -22.77
C LYS A 89 18.46 17.62 -21.70
N ALA A 90 19.52 17.23 -21.01
CA ALA A 90 19.41 16.29 -19.89
C ALA A 90 18.54 16.85 -18.75
N MET A 91 18.63 18.14 -18.44
CA MET A 91 17.72 18.78 -17.49
C MET A 91 16.27 18.71 -17.96
N MET A 92 15.97 19.11 -19.22
CA MET A 92 14.60 19.04 -19.74
C MET A 92 14.06 17.61 -19.76
N ASP A 93 14.85 16.63 -20.20
CA ASP A 93 14.47 15.21 -20.18
C ASP A 93 14.20 14.71 -18.74
N ALA A 94 14.96 15.18 -17.75
CA ALA A 94 14.74 14.85 -16.34
C ALA A 94 13.46 15.48 -15.77
N ILE A 95 13.20 16.76 -16.04
CA ILE A 95 11.96 17.46 -15.65
C ILE A 95 10.74 16.81 -16.31
N VAL A 96 10.83 16.48 -17.59
CA VAL A 96 9.77 15.76 -18.33
C VAL A 96 9.55 14.37 -17.74
N ARG A 97 10.61 13.68 -17.27
CA ARG A 97 10.48 12.40 -16.57
C ARG A 97 9.82 12.54 -15.20
N MET A 98 10.11 13.60 -14.44
CA MET A 98 9.45 13.88 -13.15
C MET A 98 7.97 14.21 -13.33
N LEU A 99 7.64 15.06 -14.32
CA LEU A 99 6.24 15.44 -14.61
C LEU A 99 5.39 14.30 -15.19
N ASN A 100 6.01 13.38 -15.94
CA ASN A 100 5.36 12.17 -16.46
C ASN A 100 5.56 10.94 -15.56
N GLY A 101 6.26 11.09 -14.43
CA GLY A 101 6.34 10.06 -13.41
C GLY A 101 4.92 9.81 -12.89
N ASP A 102 4.47 8.56 -12.95
CA ASP A 102 3.09 8.21 -12.57
C ASP A 102 2.77 8.80 -11.19
N GLY A 103 1.68 9.57 -11.10
CA GLY A 103 1.09 10.07 -9.85
C GLY A 103 0.49 8.97 -8.97
N ASN A 104 1.13 7.79 -8.94
CA ASN A 104 0.71 6.53 -8.37
C ASN A 104 1.63 6.11 -7.19
N SER A 105 2.48 7.02 -6.72
CA SER A 105 3.11 6.91 -5.40
C SER A 105 2.06 6.89 -4.28
N GLY A 106 0.90 7.54 -4.47
CA GLY A 106 -0.26 7.49 -3.58
C GLY A 106 -1.53 6.87 -4.19
N GLY A 107 -2.08 5.84 -3.54
CA GLY A 107 -3.54 5.70 -3.48
C GLY A 107 -4.26 4.64 -4.33
N ASN A 108 -3.58 3.80 -5.12
CA ASN A 108 -4.23 2.62 -5.75
C ASN A 108 -3.70 1.29 -5.22
N GLY A 109 -3.56 1.20 -3.89
CA GLY A 109 -3.65 -0.06 -3.17
C GLY A 109 -5.05 -0.16 -2.59
N GLU A 110 -5.78 -1.23 -2.94
CA GLU A 110 -7.13 -1.53 -2.45
C GLU A 110 -7.24 -1.20 -0.95
N GLY A 111 -8.15 -0.28 -0.62
CA GLY A 111 -8.27 0.24 0.73
C GLY A 111 -8.59 -0.88 1.71
N PHE A 112 -7.58 -1.33 2.45
CA PHE A 112 -7.76 -2.18 3.63
C PHE A 112 -8.52 -1.36 4.69
N GLY A 113 -9.85 -1.36 4.60
CA GLY A 113 -10.75 -1.01 5.68
C GLY A 113 -10.46 -1.94 6.84
N GLY A 114 -9.57 -1.49 7.73
CA GLY A 114 -8.73 -2.37 8.53
C GLY A 114 -8.25 -1.75 9.85
N VAL A 115 -9.08 -0.87 10.43
CA VAL A 115 -9.22 -0.70 11.88
C VAL A 115 -7.92 -0.57 12.69
N TYR A 116 -7.23 0.58 12.65
CA TYR A 116 -6.42 1.08 13.77
C TYR A 116 -6.22 2.61 13.68
N GLY A 117 -6.44 3.33 14.80
CA GLY A 117 -6.32 4.80 14.89
C GLY A 117 -7.68 5.50 14.67
N GLY A 118 -8.50 5.75 15.69
CA GLY A 118 -8.15 5.93 17.10
C GLY A 118 -7.89 7.40 17.37
N ASN A 119 -8.99 8.14 17.58
CA ASN A 119 -9.14 9.58 17.78
C ASN A 119 -7.89 10.31 18.31
N ASN A 120 -7.46 11.35 17.61
CA ASN A 120 -6.89 12.55 18.23
C ASN A 120 -7.26 13.75 17.34
N ASP A 121 -8.07 14.65 17.87
CA ASP A 121 -8.36 15.94 17.25
C ASP A 121 -7.10 16.81 17.34
N LEU A 122 -6.37 16.91 16.23
CA LEU A 122 -5.32 17.93 16.07
C LEU A 122 -5.68 18.82 14.88
N GLU A 123 -6.51 19.82 15.18
CA GLU A 123 -6.91 20.89 14.28
C GLU A 123 -5.69 21.75 13.91
N VAL A 124 -4.97 21.35 12.86
CA VAL A 124 -4.06 22.25 12.14
C VAL A 124 -4.88 22.88 11.01
N ALA A 125 -5.43 24.05 11.30
CA ALA A 125 -6.11 24.86 10.30
C ALA A 125 -5.09 25.35 9.25
N ILE A 126 -5.10 24.74 8.07
CA ILE A 126 -4.57 25.39 6.87
C ILE A 126 -5.66 26.33 6.38
N GLU A 127 -5.51 27.60 6.73
CA GLU A 127 -6.36 28.70 6.27
C GLU A 127 -6.22 28.83 4.74
N GLY A 128 -7.30 28.61 3.99
CA GLY A 128 -7.33 29.03 2.58
C GLY A 128 -7.87 28.09 1.49
N THR A 129 -8.88 27.25 1.73
CA THR A 129 -9.90 26.97 0.68
C THR A 129 -11.29 26.86 1.31
N GLY A 130 -12.29 27.38 0.60
CA GLY A 130 -13.63 27.59 1.16
C GLY A 130 -14.36 26.29 1.55
N ARG A 131 -15.06 26.35 2.67
CA ARG A 131 -16.08 25.35 3.02
C ARG A 131 -17.26 25.50 2.07
N ASP A 132 -17.73 24.38 1.52
CA ASP A 132 -19.16 24.17 1.29
C ASP A 132 -19.54 22.82 1.89
N CYS A 133 -19.93 22.84 3.16
CA CYS A 133 -20.48 21.68 3.85
C CYS A 133 -21.92 21.46 3.36
N GLY A 134 -22.08 20.78 2.23
CA GLY A 134 -23.38 20.34 1.73
C GLY A 134 -23.98 19.27 2.65
N GLU A 135 -25.01 19.64 3.41
CA GLU A 135 -25.77 18.70 4.24
C GLU A 135 -26.40 17.57 3.43
N GLY A 136 -26.55 16.39 4.04
CA GLY A 136 -26.91 15.18 3.32
C GLY A 136 -28.37 15.10 2.86
N SER A 137 -28.67 14.09 2.06
CA SER A 137 -30.03 13.54 1.93
C SER A 137 -30.00 12.10 1.40
N ASN A 138 -30.69 11.21 2.10
CA ASN A 138 -30.98 9.86 1.63
C ASN A 138 -32.19 9.90 0.67
N ALA A 139 -31.96 9.63 -0.61
CA ALA A 139 -32.96 9.19 -1.59
C ALA A 139 -32.20 8.45 -2.70
N GLY A 140 -32.59 7.27 -3.19
CA GLY A 140 -33.96 6.80 -3.39
C GLY A 140 -34.23 6.84 -4.90
N GLY A 141 -34.04 5.71 -5.60
CA GLY A 141 -33.93 5.70 -7.07
C GLY A 141 -34.13 4.33 -7.71
N GLU A 142 -35.16 3.58 -7.31
CA GLU A 142 -35.70 2.50 -8.14
C GLU A 142 -36.73 3.04 -9.14
N GLY A 143 -36.73 2.49 -10.37
CA GLY A 143 -37.67 2.82 -11.47
C GLY A 143 -36.95 3.40 -12.70
N GLY A 144 -37.00 2.84 -13.91
CA GLY A 144 -37.73 1.68 -14.40
C GLY A 144 -39.00 2.05 -15.19
N SER A 145 -38.97 1.95 -16.53
CA SER A 145 -40.10 1.48 -17.37
C SER A 145 -39.69 1.26 -18.84
N ARG A 146 -40.60 0.65 -19.63
CA ARG A 146 -40.38 0.00 -20.95
C ARG A 146 -41.09 0.70 -22.13
N LYS A 147 -40.59 0.45 -23.35
CA LYS A 147 -41.24 0.26 -24.70
C LYS A 147 -40.26 0.74 -25.81
N GLY A 148 -40.15 0.20 -27.02
CA GLY A 148 -40.90 -0.84 -27.76
C GLY A 148 -41.44 -0.25 -29.08
N ASP A 149 -41.20 -0.76 -30.29
CA ASP A 149 -40.49 -1.99 -30.75
C ASP A 149 -39.84 -1.73 -32.16
N CYS A 150 -39.11 -2.66 -32.80
CA CYS A 150 -39.60 -3.45 -33.97
C CYS A 150 -38.56 -4.46 -34.53
N ARG A 151 -39.06 -5.45 -35.30
CA ARG A 151 -38.28 -6.46 -36.05
C ARG A 151 -37.74 -5.93 -37.39
N GLU A 152 -36.68 -6.55 -37.87
CA GLU A 152 -36.68 -7.26 -39.19
C GLU A 152 -36.29 -8.73 -38.96
#